data_AF-A0A938QR27-F1
#
_entry.id   AF-A0A938QR27-F1
#
_cell.length_a   1.000
_cell.length_b   1.000
_cell.length_c   1.000
_cell.angle_alpha   90.00
_cell.angle_beta   90.00
_cell.angle_gamma   90.00
#
_symmetry.space_group_name_H-M   'P 1'
#
loop_
_entity.id
_entity.type
_entity.pdbx_description
1 polymer ?
#
loop_
_entity_poly.entity_id
_entity_poly.type
_entity_poly.pdbx_seq_one_letter_code
_entity_poly.pdbx_strand_id
1 'polypeptide(L)'
;MAKKEKRDIEINSRADTLPLMGPDVRPWPVTPAPTPEWVMENIYAKRKAQDFGKFLEDNLRLDYVFDKPEALQGFRVICNGIWQISRMFAASLLSEQGAECVHIEPPTGDP
;
A
#
# COMPACT_ATOMS: atom_id res chain seq x y z
N MET A 1 -23.79 19.90 -1.80
CA MET A 1 -24.68 18.95 -1.11
C MET A 1 -25.41 19.69 -0.01
N ALA A 2 -26.74 19.58 0.08
CA ALA A 2 -27.51 20.25 1.13
C ALA A 2 -27.03 19.76 2.50
N LYS A 3 -26.55 20.67 3.35
CA LYS A 3 -26.20 20.38 4.74
C LYS A 3 -27.50 19.96 5.44
N LYS A 4 -27.63 18.70 5.87
CA LYS A 4 -28.75 18.30 6.72
C LYS A 4 -28.72 19.17 7.98
N GLU A 5 -29.85 19.80 8.30
CA GLU A 5 -29.98 20.62 9.50
C GLU A 5 -29.68 19.77 10.74
N LYS A 6 -28.88 20.34 11.65
CA LYS A 6 -28.59 19.69 12.93
C LYS A 6 -29.88 19.62 13.73
N ARG A 7 -30.21 18.44 14.25
CA ARG A 7 -31.37 18.22 15.12
C ARG A 7 -30.86 17.74 16.46
N ASP A 8 -31.41 18.32 17.52
CA ASP A 8 -31.18 17.83 18.87
C ASP A 8 -32.19 16.72 19.17
N ILE A 9 -31.70 15.57 19.60
CA ILE A 9 -32.50 14.37 19.88
C ILE A 9 -32.12 13.89 21.28
N GLU A 10 -33.11 13.76 22.16
CA GLU A 10 -32.92 13.20 23.51
C GLU A 10 -33.11 11.68 23.47
N ILE A 11 -32.11 10.93 23.95
CA ILE A 11 -32.09 9.46 23.95
C ILE A 11 -32.23 8.99 25.39
N ASN A 12 -33.39 8.44 25.74
CA ASN A 12 -33.67 7.96 27.09
C ASN A 12 -33.40 6.45 27.23
N SER A 13 -33.46 5.70 26.12
CA SER A 13 -33.25 4.25 26.10
C SER A 13 -32.53 3.77 24.83
N ARG A 14 -31.99 2.54 24.86
CA ARG A 14 -31.39 1.91 23.66
C ARG A 14 -32.42 1.70 22.55
N ALA A 15 -33.70 1.47 22.88
CA ALA A 15 -34.75 1.29 21.89
C ALA A 15 -34.92 2.55 21.03
N ASP A 16 -34.73 3.74 21.62
CA ASP A 16 -34.84 5.04 20.93
C ASP A 16 -33.79 5.21 19.83
N THR A 17 -32.68 4.43 19.87
CA THR A 17 -31.63 4.49 18.85
C THR A 17 -31.94 3.69 17.59
N LEU A 18 -32.81 2.67 17.68
CA LEU A 18 -33.11 1.78 16.55
C LEU A 18 -33.85 2.51 15.41
N PRO A 19 -34.86 3.37 15.66
CA PRO A 19 -35.51 4.16 14.61
C PRO A 19 -34.57 5.15 13.93
N LEU A 20 -33.56 5.67 14.63
CA LEU A 20 -32.58 6.63 14.07
C LEU A 20 -31.68 6.00 12.99
N MET A 21 -31.56 4.67 13.00
CA MET A 21 -30.76 3.90 12.04
C MET A 21 -31.60 3.36 10.89
N GLY A 22 -32.91 3.64 10.86
CA GLY A 22 -33.79 3.24 9.79
C GLY A 22 -33.46 3.94 8.46
N PRO A 23 -33.81 3.32 7.31
CA PRO A 23 -33.56 3.91 5.98
C PRO A 23 -34.16 5.30 5.79
N ASP A 24 -35.28 5.59 6.45
CA ASP A 24 -35.97 6.88 6.37
C ASP A 24 -35.18 8.03 7.03
N VAL A 25 -34.46 7.72 8.12
CA VAL A 25 -33.63 8.69 8.84
C VAL A 25 -32.22 8.74 8.25
N ARG A 26 -31.67 7.55 7.96
CA ARG A 26 -30.30 7.34 7.48
C ARG A 26 -30.32 6.52 6.19
N PRO A 27 -30.71 7.14 5.05
CA PRO A 27 -30.73 6.44 3.77
C PRO A 27 -29.31 6.02 3.38
N TRP A 28 -29.20 4.83 2.81
CA TRP A 28 -27.94 4.33 2.26
C TRP A 28 -27.81 4.75 0.78
N PRO A 29 -26.67 5.31 0.34
CA PRO A 29 -25.50 5.71 1.13
C PRO A 29 -25.74 7.03 1.88
N VAL A 30 -25.29 7.07 3.14
CA VAL A 30 -25.49 8.21 4.07
C VAL A 30 -24.91 9.51 3.52
N THR A 31 -23.77 9.37 2.85
CA THR A 31 -23.15 10.43 2.06
C THR A 31 -23.19 9.95 0.62
N PRO A 32 -23.82 10.71 -0.30
CA PRO A 32 -23.76 10.40 -1.72
C PRO A 32 -22.29 10.26 -2.14
N ALA A 33 -21.99 9.26 -2.97
CA ALA A 33 -20.65 9.12 -3.51
C ALA A 33 -20.26 10.42 -4.25
N PRO A 34 -19.04 10.92 -4.07
CA PRO A 34 -18.57 12.07 -4.85
C PRO A 34 -18.59 11.72 -6.33
N THR A 35 -18.83 12.71 -7.19
CA THR A 35 -18.74 12.48 -8.64
C THR A 35 -17.28 12.22 -9.02
N PRO A 36 -17.03 11.44 -10.09
CA PRO A 36 -15.66 11.18 -10.56
C PRO A 36 -14.87 12.47 -10.77
N GLU A 37 -15.47 13.52 -11.35
CA GLU A 37 -14.82 14.81 -11.62
C GLU A 37 -14.36 15.48 -10.32
N TRP A 38 -15.21 15.49 -9.29
CA TRP A 38 -14.84 16.05 -7.99
C TRP A 38 -13.65 15.30 -7.37
N VAL A 39 -13.61 13.96 -7.51
CA VAL A 39 -12.50 13.13 -7.01
C VAL A 39 -11.20 13.44 -7.75
N MET A 40 -11.26 13.56 -9.09
CA MET A 40 -10.10 13.91 -9.91
C MET A 40 -9.49 15.25 -9.47
N GLU A 41 -10.31 16.29 -9.30
CA GLU A 41 -9.87 17.64 -8.97
C GLU A 41 -9.42 17.81 -7.50
N ASN A 42 -10.13 17.21 -6.55
CA ASN A 42 -9.90 17.48 -5.12
C ASN A 42 -9.01 16.45 -4.43
N ILE A 43 -8.98 15.21 -4.94
CA ILE A 43 -8.21 14.12 -4.35
C ILE A 43 -6.98 13.81 -5.20
N TYR A 44 -7.15 13.47 -6.48
CA TYR A 44 -6.03 13.00 -7.30
C TYR A 44 -5.09 14.13 -7.74
N ALA A 45 -5.61 15.31 -8.09
CA ALA A 45 -4.76 16.47 -8.36
C ALA A 45 -3.99 16.90 -7.10
N LYS A 46 -4.63 16.93 -5.93
CA LYS A 46 -3.97 17.21 -4.64
C LYS A 46 -2.89 16.19 -4.30
N ARG A 47 -3.15 14.91 -4.57
CA ARG A 47 -2.20 13.81 -4.34
C ARG A 47 -1.15 13.67 -5.44
N LYS A 48 -1.19 14.53 -6.46
CA LYS A 48 -0.34 14.45 -7.65
C LYS A 48 -0.27 13.03 -8.20
N ALA A 49 -1.43 12.42 -8.45
CA ALA A 49 -1.49 11.02 -8.90
C ALA A 49 -0.66 10.75 -10.17
N GLN A 50 -0.49 11.75 -11.03
CA GLN A 50 0.40 11.68 -12.19
C GLN A 50 1.89 11.58 -11.81
N ASP A 51 2.33 12.24 -10.72
CA ASP A 51 3.70 12.11 -10.22
C ASP A 51 3.96 10.70 -9.70
N PHE A 52 2.95 10.05 -9.10
CA PHE A 52 3.06 8.64 -8.70
C PHE A 52 3.16 7.71 -9.91
N GLY A 53 2.35 7.93 -10.95
CA GLY A 53 2.47 7.19 -12.22
C GLY A 53 3.84 7.37 -12.85
N LYS A 54 4.35 8.61 -12.89
CA LYS A 54 5.71 8.90 -13.36
C LYS A 54 6.78 8.22 -12.48
N PHE A 55 6.63 8.26 -11.16
CA PHE A 55 7.55 7.55 -10.25
C PHE A 55 7.60 6.05 -10.56
N LEU A 56 6.44 5.41 -10.81
CA LEU A 56 6.40 4.00 -11.18
C LEU A 56 7.12 3.76 -12.51
N GLU A 57 6.88 4.58 -13.54
CA GLU A 57 7.58 4.47 -14.82
C GLU A 57 9.09 4.71 -14.67
N ASP A 58 9.49 5.73 -13.91
CA ASP A 58 10.89 6.02 -13.64
C ASP A 58 11.57 4.85 -12.89
N ASN A 59 10.83 4.07 -12.09
CA ASN A 59 11.38 2.97 -11.29
C ASN A 59 11.26 1.57 -11.92
N LEU A 60 10.19 1.28 -12.64
CA LEU A 60 9.79 -0.08 -13.02
C LEU A 60 9.72 -0.30 -14.53
N ARG A 61 9.96 0.73 -15.34
CA ARG A 61 9.87 0.59 -16.80
C ARG A 61 10.90 -0.39 -17.34
N LEU A 62 10.40 -1.38 -18.09
CA LEU A 62 11.18 -2.51 -18.59
C LEU A 62 12.40 -2.10 -19.41
N ASP A 63 12.30 -1.01 -20.17
CA ASP A 63 13.36 -0.52 -21.07
C ASP A 63 14.66 -0.20 -20.32
N TYR A 64 14.58 0.25 -19.06
CA TYR A 64 15.73 0.72 -18.28
C TYR A 64 15.65 0.31 -16.79
N VAL A 65 14.87 -0.74 -16.48
CA VAL A 65 14.70 -1.21 -15.09
C VAL A 65 16.04 -1.66 -14.48
N PHE A 66 16.96 -2.15 -15.32
CA PHE A 66 18.31 -2.59 -14.96
C PHE A 66 19.40 -1.51 -15.13
N ASP A 67 19.07 -0.33 -15.65
CA ASP A 67 20.05 0.76 -15.86
C ASP A 67 20.25 1.62 -14.59
N LYS A 68 19.48 1.35 -13.54
CA LYS A 68 19.63 2.03 -12.26
C LYS A 68 20.88 1.52 -11.56
N PRO A 69 21.67 2.41 -10.92
CA PRO A 69 22.73 1.96 -10.04
C PRO A 69 22.08 1.09 -8.96
N GLU A 70 22.43 -0.19 -8.95
CA GLU A 70 21.88 -1.13 -7.99
C GLU A 70 22.26 -0.61 -6.59
N ALA A 71 21.28 -0.41 -5.70
CA ALA A 71 21.46 0.33 -4.46
C ALA A 71 22.56 -0.24 -3.55
N LEU A 72 22.88 -1.52 -3.72
CA LEU A 72 23.88 -2.27 -2.98
C LEU A 72 25.07 -2.70 -3.85
N GLN A 73 25.26 -2.09 -5.02
CA GLN A 73 26.42 -2.38 -5.86
C GLN A 73 27.72 -2.17 -5.08
N GLY A 74 28.59 -3.19 -5.08
CA GLY A 74 29.86 -3.19 -4.36
C GLY A 74 29.78 -3.63 -2.88
N PHE A 75 28.58 -3.91 -2.36
CA PHE A 75 28.44 -4.60 -1.09
C PHE A 75 28.58 -6.11 -1.27
N ARG A 76 29.25 -6.76 -0.31
CA ARG A 76 29.32 -8.21 -0.20
C ARG A 76 28.63 -8.67 1.07
N VAL A 77 27.69 -9.60 0.92
CA VAL A 77 26.85 -10.14 2.00
C VAL A 77 27.12 -11.63 2.15
N ILE A 78 27.29 -12.08 3.39
CA ILE A 78 27.46 -13.51 3.69
C ILE A 78 26.17 -14.04 4.32
N CYS A 79 25.55 -15.04 3.67
CA CYS A 79 24.40 -15.76 4.20
C CYS A 79 24.87 -17.10 4.79
N ASN A 80 24.81 -17.25 6.11
CA ASN A 80 25.24 -18.44 6.86
C ASN A 80 24.09 -19.10 7.65
N GLY A 81 22.87 -19.02 7.13
CA GLY A 81 21.74 -19.76 7.71
C GLY A 81 21.51 -21.08 6.96
N ILE A 82 20.70 -21.97 7.53
CA ILE A 82 20.32 -23.28 6.96
C ILE A 82 18.82 -23.58 7.20
N TRP A 83 18.21 -24.47 6.39
CA TRP A 83 16.81 -24.96 6.43
C TRP A 83 15.67 -23.98 6.06
N GLN A 84 15.67 -22.77 6.58
CA GLN A 84 14.56 -21.81 6.41
C GLN A 84 14.60 -20.99 5.10
N ILE A 85 13.50 -20.94 4.35
CA ILE A 85 13.39 -20.09 3.14
C ILE A 85 13.60 -18.59 3.43
N SER A 86 13.32 -18.14 4.65
CA SER A 86 13.39 -16.73 5.06
C SER A 86 14.77 -16.12 4.82
N ARG A 87 15.86 -16.87 5.05
CA ARG A 87 17.22 -16.38 4.79
C ARG A 87 17.47 -16.19 3.29
N MET A 88 16.99 -17.13 2.48
CA MET A 88 17.25 -17.15 1.05
C MET A 88 16.43 -16.08 0.35
N PHE A 89 15.21 -15.84 0.86
CA PHE A 89 14.38 -14.72 0.45
C PHE A 89 15.04 -13.36 0.81
N ALA A 90 15.59 -13.21 2.02
CA ALA A 90 16.30 -11.98 2.37
C ALA A 90 17.57 -11.78 1.52
N ALA A 91 18.36 -12.84 1.31
CA ALA A 91 19.56 -12.79 0.48
C ALA A 91 19.22 -12.50 -1.00
N SER A 92 18.14 -13.07 -1.53
CA SER A 92 17.69 -12.79 -2.90
C SER A 92 17.28 -11.33 -3.08
N LEU A 93 16.57 -10.74 -2.12
CA LEU A 93 16.21 -9.32 -2.15
C LEU A 93 17.45 -8.42 -2.15
N LEU A 94 18.51 -8.78 -1.40
CA LEU A 94 19.76 -8.03 -1.41
C LEU A 94 20.51 -8.18 -2.73
N SER A 95 20.52 -9.38 -3.32
CA SER A 95 21.10 -9.63 -4.66
C SER A 95 20.34 -8.89 -5.76
N GLU A 96 19.02 -8.82 -5.70
CA GLU A 96 18.19 -8.04 -6.63
C GLU A 96 18.48 -6.53 -6.55
N GLN A 97 18.97 -6.06 -5.40
CA GLN A 97 19.45 -4.69 -5.21
C GLN A 97 20.95 -4.54 -5.52
N GLY A 98 21.61 -5.56 -6.08
CA GLY A 98 22.99 -5.53 -6.58
C GLY A 98 24.09 -5.92 -5.61
N ALA A 99 23.74 -6.47 -4.44
CA ALA A 99 24.74 -6.99 -3.53
C ALA A 99 25.33 -8.31 -4.05
N GLU A 100 26.62 -8.52 -3.85
CA GLU A 100 27.25 -9.84 -4.01
C GLU A 100 26.92 -10.70 -2.79
N CYS A 101 25.95 -11.60 -2.90
CA CYS A 101 25.58 -12.54 -1.85
C CYS A 101 26.35 -13.86 -1.97
N VAL A 102 27.10 -14.22 -0.93
CA VAL A 102 27.83 -15.49 -0.81
C VAL A 102 27.11 -16.39 0.18
N HIS A 103 26.65 -17.55 -0.28
CA HIS A 103 26.00 -18.55 0.56
C HIS A 103 27.03 -19.52 1.12
N ILE A 104 27.02 -19.68 2.44
CA ILE A 104 27.85 -20.65 3.14
C ILE A 104 26.97 -21.85 3.46
N GLU A 105 27.21 -22.93 2.75
CA GLU A 105 26.47 -24.18 2.91
C GLU A 105 27.37 -25.28 3.51
N PRO A 106 26.79 -26.27 4.21
CA PRO A 106 27.49 -27.49 4.55
C PRO A 106 27.99 -28.21 3.28
N PRO A 107 29.02 -29.08 3.36
CA PRO A 107 29.50 -29.85 2.21
C PRO A 107 28.43 -30.71 1.52
N THR A 108 27.37 -31.06 2.24
CA THR A 108 26.21 -31.81 1.74
C THR A 108 25.14 -30.95 1.09
N GLY A 109 25.35 -29.63 1.02
CA GLY A 109 24.36 -28.64 0.63
C GLY A 109 23.45 -28.21 1.79
N ASP A 110 22.70 -27.15 1.53
CA ASP A 110 21.61 -26.69 2.39
C ASP A 110 20.40 -27.66 2.29
N PRO A 111 19.95 -28.25 3.42
CA PRO A 111 18.81 -29.19 3.44
C PRO A 111 17.46 -28.54 3.10
#